data_AF-A0A8S3S7L3-F1
#
_entry.id   AF-A0A8S3S7L3-F1
#
_cell.length_a   1.000
_cell.length_b   1.000
_cell.length_c   1.000
_cell.angle_alpha   90.00
_cell.angle_beta   90.00
_cell.angle_gamma   90.00
#
_symmetry.space_group_name_H-M   'P 1'
#
loop_
_entity.id
_entity.type
_entity.pdbx_description
1 polymer ?
#
loop_
_entity_poly.entity_id
_entity_poly.type
_entity_poly.pdbx_seq_one_letter_code
_entity_poly.pdbx_strand_id
1 'polypeptide(L)'
;MRRSKRNMSVSPQSKGLVSTHLGGFDWDQYLKDCEAEAAPQSCFKQVSFQSVKLSDNEFQVNMKIEAVDPRNLTSICVATVVGMIGPRLRLRLDGSDNKNDFWRMVDSSDLHPIGYCEKHDGLLQPPLGFRMNPSSCPSFLQKTLTGAVVAPDSCFKKEPSTPKNNEFKIGQKLEAVDRKNPQLLCPASVGAVNGDQIHVTFDGWRGAFDYWCRFDSRDIFPVGWCNASGHPIQPPGQKDVGSQAETSSSSANSSFASNGKKRAAISKENASSESERYFILKASKIQKVEEYRAQKLKIMEQMLEMQRRSTVALEAIRASQHREQQYGIDLQCLSPVIKFSESYFDFFLVF
;
A
#
# COMPACT_ATOMS: atom_id res chain seq x y z
N MET A 1 -43.81 71.72 7.75
CA MET A 1 -42.84 70.96 6.93
C MET A 1 -41.50 70.91 7.66
N ARG A 2 -41.16 69.78 8.31
CA ARG A 2 -39.86 69.56 8.98
C ARG A 2 -39.26 68.27 8.43
N ARG A 3 -38.04 68.36 7.88
CA ARG A 3 -37.25 67.26 7.29
C ARG A 3 -36.62 66.42 8.40
N SER A 4 -36.74 65.10 8.31
CA SER A 4 -36.03 64.14 9.17
C SER A 4 -34.84 63.54 8.42
N LYS A 5 -33.70 63.47 9.11
CA LYS A 5 -32.39 62.99 8.65
C LYS A 5 -32.34 61.45 8.67
N ARG A 6 -31.81 60.82 7.62
CA ARG A 6 -31.30 59.43 7.67
C ARG A 6 -29.79 59.45 7.56
N ASN A 7 -29.13 58.86 8.56
CA ASN A 7 -27.70 58.57 8.59
C ASN A 7 -27.42 57.33 7.72
N MET A 8 -26.49 57.44 6.77
CA MET A 8 -25.72 56.31 6.26
C MET A 8 -24.28 56.46 6.76
N SER A 9 -23.84 55.53 7.59
CA SER A 9 -22.47 55.42 8.07
C SER A 9 -21.62 54.72 7.00
N VAL A 10 -20.54 55.38 6.62
CA VAL A 10 -19.50 54.88 5.71
C VAL A 10 -18.43 54.18 6.55
N SER A 11 -18.19 52.90 6.29
CA SER A 11 -17.14 52.13 6.96
C SER A 11 -15.74 52.49 6.40
N PRO A 12 -14.67 52.45 7.20
CA PRO A 12 -13.34 52.88 6.77
C PRO A 12 -12.71 51.85 5.83
N GLN A 13 -12.04 52.34 4.79
CA GLN A 13 -11.19 51.57 3.89
C GLN A 13 -10.16 50.75 4.69
N SER A 14 -10.25 49.42 4.59
CA SER A 14 -9.24 48.51 5.08
C SER A 14 -7.98 48.64 4.24
N LYS A 15 -6.88 48.96 4.92
CA LYS A 15 -5.52 48.92 4.38
C LYS A 15 -5.31 47.56 3.71
N GLY A 16 -4.77 47.60 2.48
CA GLY A 16 -4.53 46.43 1.65
C GLY A 16 -3.84 45.33 2.45
N LEU A 17 -4.55 44.21 2.56
CA LEU A 17 -3.97 42.95 2.99
C LEU A 17 -2.92 42.60 1.94
N VAL A 18 -1.66 42.68 2.32
CA VAL A 18 -0.54 42.15 1.55
C VAL A 18 -0.91 40.71 1.18
N SER A 19 -1.03 40.44 -0.11
CA SER A 19 -1.20 39.10 -0.65
C SER A 19 0.02 38.28 -0.22
N THR A 20 -0.13 37.49 0.83
CA THR A 20 0.82 36.43 1.15
C THR A 20 0.75 35.43 0.00
N HIS A 21 1.75 35.44 -0.88
CA HIS A 21 2.05 34.28 -1.72
C HIS A 21 2.15 33.05 -0.80
N LEU A 22 1.18 32.13 -0.89
CA LEU A 22 1.31 30.79 -0.36
C LEU A 22 2.39 30.08 -1.21
N GLY A 23 3.65 30.24 -0.79
CA GLY A 23 4.83 29.80 -1.53
C GLY A 23 4.90 28.29 -1.68
N GLY A 24 4.52 27.78 -2.85
CA GLY A 24 4.85 26.42 -3.26
C GLY A 24 6.37 26.27 -3.46
N PHE A 25 6.86 25.03 -3.40
CA PHE A 25 8.26 24.73 -3.68
C PHE A 25 8.61 25.11 -5.13
N ASP A 26 9.55 26.05 -5.29
CA ASP A 26 9.99 26.55 -6.59
C ASP A 26 11.10 25.65 -7.16
N TRP A 27 10.68 24.68 -7.97
CA TRP A 27 11.59 23.77 -8.66
C TRP A 27 12.53 24.47 -9.63
N ASP A 28 12.08 25.54 -10.29
CA ASP A 28 12.90 26.24 -11.29
C ASP A 28 14.07 26.96 -10.61
N GLN A 29 13.82 27.60 -9.48
CA GLN A 29 14.88 28.20 -8.67
C GLN A 29 15.77 27.11 -8.06
N TYR A 30 15.18 26.05 -7.51
CA TYR A 30 15.94 24.99 -6.84
C TYR A 30 16.88 24.22 -7.80
N LEU A 31 16.45 23.98 -9.04
CA LEU A 31 17.29 23.36 -10.08
C LEU A 31 18.49 24.25 -10.42
N LYS A 32 18.29 25.57 -10.53
CA LYS A 32 19.37 26.54 -10.74
C LYS A 32 20.36 26.55 -9.57
N ASP A 33 19.84 26.62 -8.35
CA ASP A 33 20.67 26.66 -7.13
C ASP A 33 21.51 25.39 -6.95
N CYS A 34 20.99 24.25 -7.41
CA CYS A 34 21.70 22.97 -7.36
C CYS A 34 22.58 22.68 -8.58
N GLU A 35 22.57 23.54 -9.60
CA GLU A 35 23.19 23.28 -10.91
C GLU A 35 22.82 21.90 -11.49
N ALA A 36 21.53 21.54 -11.38
CA ALA A 36 21.04 20.21 -11.70
C ALA A 36 19.91 20.24 -12.74
N GLU A 37 19.70 19.11 -13.39
CA GLU A 37 18.63 18.92 -14.37
C GLU A 37 17.51 18.08 -13.79
N ALA A 38 16.26 18.36 -14.17
CA ALA A 38 15.14 17.47 -13.91
C ALA A 38 15.23 16.23 -14.81
N ALA A 39 14.89 15.05 -14.28
CA ALA A 39 14.69 13.88 -15.12
C ALA A 39 13.54 14.13 -16.12
N PRO A 40 13.72 13.82 -17.42
CA PRO A 40 12.67 14.00 -18.41
C PRO A 40 11.42 13.18 -18.10
N GLN A 41 10.23 13.68 -18.45
CA GLN A 41 8.97 12.98 -18.23
C GLN A 41 8.93 11.59 -18.88
N SER A 42 9.65 11.38 -19.99
CA SER A 42 9.75 10.09 -20.69
C SER A 42 10.38 8.98 -19.84
N CYS A 43 11.14 9.32 -18.79
CA CYS A 43 11.76 8.35 -17.89
C CYS A 43 10.74 7.68 -16.95
N PHE A 44 9.55 8.26 -16.78
CA PHE A 44 8.60 7.87 -15.74
C PHE A 44 7.41 7.08 -16.31
N LYS A 45 7.00 6.04 -15.58
CA LYS A 45 5.70 5.38 -15.78
C LYS A 45 4.58 6.21 -15.12
N GLN A 46 4.34 7.40 -15.65
CA GLN A 46 3.31 8.32 -15.17
C GLN A 46 2.54 8.94 -16.34
N VAL A 47 1.29 9.33 -16.09
CA VAL A 47 0.50 10.10 -17.04
C VAL A 47 1.10 11.50 -17.25
N SER A 48 0.79 12.13 -18.39
CA SER A 48 1.31 13.46 -18.70
C SER A 48 0.78 14.54 -17.77
N PHE A 49 1.53 15.64 -17.58
CA PHE A 49 1.06 16.78 -16.77
C PHE A 49 -0.30 17.31 -17.22
N GLN A 50 -0.58 17.32 -18.53
CA GLN A 50 -1.87 17.73 -19.06
C GLN A 50 -2.98 16.75 -18.64
N SER A 51 -2.71 15.46 -18.71
CA SER A 51 -3.64 14.42 -18.28
C SER A 51 -3.91 14.49 -16.79
N VAL A 52 -2.88 14.73 -15.96
CA VAL A 52 -3.00 14.87 -14.50
C VAL A 52 -3.90 16.04 -14.13
N LYS A 53 -3.72 17.20 -14.78
CA LYS A 53 -4.53 18.41 -14.52
C LYS A 53 -6.00 18.24 -14.89
N LEU A 54 -6.29 17.38 -15.86
CA LEU A 54 -7.65 17.11 -16.34
C LEU A 54 -8.29 15.90 -15.66
N SER A 55 -7.51 15.04 -15.01
CA SER A 55 -8.00 13.85 -14.34
C SER A 55 -8.47 14.20 -12.94
N ASP A 56 -9.78 14.30 -12.77
CA ASP A 56 -10.35 14.39 -11.43
C ASP A 56 -10.30 13.03 -10.73
N ASN A 57 -9.91 13.06 -9.45
CA ASN A 57 -10.04 11.91 -8.58
C ASN A 57 -11.49 11.80 -8.12
N GLU A 58 -12.24 10.88 -8.73
CA GLU A 58 -13.68 10.68 -8.48
C GLU A 58 -13.98 9.76 -7.29
N PHE A 59 -12.95 9.21 -6.63
CA PHE A 59 -13.15 8.41 -5.42
C PHE A 59 -13.68 9.27 -4.27
N GLN A 60 -14.33 8.61 -3.31
CA GLN A 60 -14.77 9.22 -2.07
C GLN A 60 -14.34 8.37 -0.88
N VAL A 61 -14.09 9.01 0.25
CA VAL A 61 -13.84 8.33 1.52
C VAL A 61 -15.03 7.42 1.85
N ASN A 62 -14.72 6.23 2.38
CA ASN A 62 -15.63 5.13 2.68
C ASN A 62 -16.08 4.27 1.48
N MET A 63 -15.70 4.60 0.24
CA MET A 63 -15.93 3.70 -0.89
C MET A 63 -15.12 2.40 -0.73
N LYS A 64 -15.74 1.28 -1.10
CA LYS A 64 -15.11 -0.05 -1.15
C LYS A 64 -14.61 -0.39 -2.54
N ILE A 65 -13.44 -1.01 -2.59
CA ILE A 65 -12.75 -1.48 -3.80
C ILE A 65 -12.10 -2.83 -3.56
N GLU A 66 -11.64 -3.47 -4.63
CA GLU A 66 -10.71 -4.59 -4.56
C GLU A 66 -9.28 -4.05 -4.75
N ALA A 67 -8.35 -4.47 -3.91
CA ALA A 67 -6.95 -4.05 -3.98
C ALA A 67 -6.00 -5.20 -3.67
N VAL A 68 -4.85 -5.23 -4.36
CA VAL A 68 -3.75 -6.15 -4.04
C VAL A 68 -3.21 -5.84 -2.63
N ASP A 69 -3.08 -6.84 -1.75
CA ASP A 69 -2.46 -6.67 -0.44
C ASP A 69 -0.95 -6.41 -0.61
N PRO A 70 -0.40 -5.25 -0.20
CA PRO A 70 1.02 -4.97 -0.33
C PRO A 70 1.94 -5.95 0.41
N ARG A 71 1.39 -6.72 1.37
CA ARG A 71 2.10 -7.75 2.13
C ARG A 71 1.96 -9.14 1.52
N ASN A 72 1.03 -9.32 0.59
CA ASN A 72 0.90 -10.52 -0.23
C ASN A 72 0.38 -10.19 -1.62
N LEU A 73 1.29 -10.03 -2.59
CA LEU A 73 0.98 -9.55 -3.93
C LEU A 73 0.09 -10.50 -4.76
N THR A 74 -0.12 -11.75 -4.30
CA THR A 74 -1.03 -12.70 -4.93
C THR A 74 -2.46 -12.60 -4.40
N SER A 75 -2.70 -11.80 -3.35
CA SER A 75 -4.01 -11.67 -2.71
C SER A 75 -4.67 -10.36 -3.09
N ILE A 76 -5.83 -10.45 -3.74
CA ILE A 76 -6.73 -9.32 -3.91
C ILE A 76 -7.75 -9.35 -2.76
N CYS A 77 -7.86 -8.25 -2.04
CA CYS A 77 -8.66 -8.11 -0.83
C CYS A 77 -9.65 -6.95 -0.96
N VAL A 78 -10.72 -6.96 -0.17
CA VAL A 78 -11.58 -5.78 -0.03
C VAL A 78 -10.82 -4.70 0.74
N ALA A 79 -10.80 -3.49 0.18
CA ALA A 79 -10.21 -2.31 0.81
C ALA A 79 -11.22 -1.16 0.84
N THR A 80 -11.07 -0.30 1.83
CA THR A 80 -11.84 0.94 1.98
C THR A 80 -10.92 2.15 1.75
N VAL A 81 -11.41 3.13 0.98
CA VAL A 81 -10.76 4.45 0.84
C VAL A 81 -10.89 5.20 2.16
N VAL A 82 -9.78 5.39 2.88
CA VAL A 82 -9.77 6.09 4.18
C VAL A 82 -9.24 7.52 4.11
N GLY A 83 -8.72 7.93 2.94
CA GLY A 83 -8.24 9.29 2.69
C GLY A 83 -7.74 9.43 1.26
N MET A 84 -7.55 10.66 0.80
CA MET A 84 -7.09 10.96 -0.55
C MET A 84 -6.26 12.24 -0.54
N ILE A 85 -5.22 12.31 -1.37
CA ILE A 85 -4.42 13.51 -1.61
C ILE A 85 -4.09 13.56 -3.10
N GLY A 86 -4.63 14.55 -3.81
CA GLY A 86 -4.58 14.59 -5.27
C GLY A 86 -5.12 13.26 -5.87
N PRO A 87 -4.39 12.63 -6.82
CA PRO A 87 -4.77 11.34 -7.42
C PRO A 87 -4.30 10.12 -6.61
N ARG A 88 -3.81 10.30 -5.38
CA ARG A 88 -3.39 9.20 -4.50
C ARG A 88 -4.47 8.87 -3.48
N LEU A 89 -4.81 7.59 -3.38
CA LEU A 89 -5.74 7.04 -2.41
C LEU A 89 -4.98 6.44 -1.25
N ARG A 90 -5.41 6.74 -0.03
CA ARG A 90 -5.02 6.01 1.18
C ARG A 90 -6.05 4.92 1.41
N LEU A 91 -5.58 3.67 1.43
CA LEU A 91 -6.41 2.48 1.47
C LEU A 91 -6.15 1.69 2.75
N ARG A 92 -7.21 1.10 3.29
CA ARG A 92 -7.15 0.14 4.40
C ARG A 92 -7.83 -1.15 3.98
N LEU A 93 -7.17 -2.28 4.18
CA LEU A 93 -7.78 -3.59 3.94
C LEU A 93 -8.81 -3.90 5.03
N ASP A 94 -10.04 -4.22 4.62
CA ASP A 94 -11.13 -4.50 5.54
C ASP A 94 -10.82 -5.76 6.37
N GLY A 95 -10.96 -5.65 7.70
CA GLY A 95 -10.64 -6.73 8.64
C GLY A 95 -9.17 -6.76 9.09
N SER A 96 -8.32 -5.86 8.57
CA SER A 96 -6.95 -5.62 9.03
C SER A 96 -6.88 -4.51 10.10
N ASP A 97 -5.68 -4.05 10.43
CA ASP A 97 -5.41 -2.89 11.29
C ASP A 97 -5.35 -1.55 10.54
N ASN A 98 -5.17 -0.46 11.30
CA ASN A 98 -5.01 0.91 10.79
C ASN A 98 -3.54 1.39 10.75
N LYS A 99 -2.58 0.50 11.03
CA LYS A 99 -1.14 0.79 11.03
C LYS A 99 -0.50 0.45 9.69
N ASN A 100 -1.15 -0.40 8.90
CA ASN A 100 -0.71 -0.85 7.58
C ASN A 100 -1.58 -0.27 6.45
N ASP A 101 -2.07 0.95 6.62
CA ASP A 101 -2.68 1.68 5.50
C ASP A 101 -1.62 1.90 4.42
N PHE A 102 -2.02 1.86 3.15
CA PHE A 102 -1.10 1.99 2.03
C PHE A 102 -1.65 2.98 1.00
N TRP A 103 -0.75 3.50 0.15
CA TRP A 103 -1.11 4.48 -0.86
C TRP A 103 -1.01 3.90 -2.26
N ARG A 104 -1.99 4.24 -3.10
CA ARG A 104 -2.00 3.87 -4.53
C ARG A 104 -2.54 5.02 -5.37
N MET A 105 -2.06 5.11 -6.60
CA MET A 105 -2.61 6.01 -7.61
C MET A 105 -3.97 5.49 -8.10
N VAL A 106 -4.88 6.40 -8.48
CA VAL A 106 -6.18 6.03 -9.09
C VAL A 106 -6.06 5.25 -10.42
N ASP A 107 -4.89 5.30 -11.05
CA ASP A 107 -4.55 4.59 -12.29
C ASP A 107 -3.70 3.32 -12.05
N SER A 108 -3.61 2.86 -10.80
CA SER A 108 -2.84 1.67 -10.45
C SER A 108 -3.57 0.40 -10.87
N SER A 109 -2.85 -0.51 -11.53
CA SER A 109 -3.34 -1.86 -11.85
C SER A 109 -3.51 -2.77 -10.63
N ASP A 110 -3.14 -2.31 -9.43
CA ASP A 110 -3.42 -3.00 -8.19
C ASP A 110 -4.87 -2.78 -7.71
N LEU A 111 -5.61 -1.83 -8.31
CA LEU A 111 -6.93 -1.39 -7.87
C LEU A 111 -8.02 -1.77 -8.86
N HIS A 112 -9.12 -2.32 -8.35
CA HIS A 112 -10.23 -2.75 -9.17
C HIS A 112 -11.58 -2.48 -8.51
N PRO A 113 -12.67 -2.32 -9.30
CA PRO A 113 -14.02 -2.22 -8.75
C PRO A 113 -14.43 -3.53 -8.08
N ILE A 114 -15.35 -3.45 -7.11
CA ILE A 114 -15.94 -4.63 -6.49
C ILE A 114 -16.60 -5.53 -7.56
N GLY A 115 -16.26 -6.82 -7.53
CA GLY A 115 -16.68 -7.84 -8.50
C GLY A 115 -15.62 -8.13 -9.58
N TYR A 116 -14.46 -7.49 -9.55
CA TYR A 116 -13.39 -7.75 -10.52
C TYR A 116 -12.82 -9.17 -10.40
N CYS A 117 -12.50 -9.63 -9.19
CA CYS A 117 -11.99 -10.98 -8.95
C CYS A 117 -12.95 -12.03 -9.51
N GLU A 118 -14.23 -11.94 -9.16
CA GLU A 118 -15.27 -12.87 -9.62
C GLU A 118 -15.35 -12.93 -11.16
N LYS A 119 -15.26 -11.77 -11.83
CA LYS A 119 -15.28 -11.69 -13.30
C LYS A 119 -14.05 -12.34 -13.97
N HIS A 120 -12.96 -12.53 -13.25
CA HIS A 120 -11.70 -13.10 -13.76
C HIS A 120 -11.39 -14.47 -13.15
N ASP A 121 -12.43 -15.21 -12.73
CA ASP A 121 -12.31 -16.54 -12.10
C ASP A 121 -11.41 -16.57 -10.85
N GLY A 122 -11.17 -15.40 -10.27
CA GLY A 122 -10.43 -15.16 -9.05
C GLY A 122 -11.36 -15.00 -7.86
N LEU A 123 -10.78 -15.04 -6.67
CA LEU A 123 -11.56 -15.01 -5.42
C LEU A 123 -10.91 -14.07 -4.42
N LEU A 124 -11.75 -13.26 -3.79
CA LEU A 124 -11.33 -12.34 -2.74
C LEU A 124 -10.68 -13.12 -1.59
N GLN A 125 -9.49 -12.67 -1.20
CA GLN A 125 -8.73 -13.24 -0.11
C GLN A 125 -8.92 -12.39 1.16
N PRO A 126 -8.87 -13.00 2.36
CA PRO A 126 -8.64 -12.23 3.56
C PRO A 126 -7.27 -11.55 3.48
N PRO A 127 -7.12 -10.32 3.99
CA PRO A 127 -5.82 -9.68 4.06
C PRO A 127 -4.85 -10.48 4.93
N LEU A 128 -3.54 -10.38 4.70
CA LEU A 128 -2.54 -11.11 5.48
C LEU A 128 -2.63 -10.79 6.99
N GLY A 129 -3.03 -9.55 7.32
CA GLY A 129 -3.28 -9.09 8.68
C GLY A 129 -4.72 -9.26 9.17
N PHE A 130 -5.49 -10.18 8.59
CA PHE A 130 -6.88 -10.40 8.99
C PHE A 130 -6.96 -10.78 10.48
N ARG A 131 -7.74 -10.02 11.23
CA ARG A 131 -7.79 -10.09 12.70
C ARG A 131 -8.77 -11.13 13.24
N MET A 132 -9.58 -11.73 12.37
CA MET A 132 -10.53 -12.77 12.74
C MET A 132 -10.03 -14.15 12.28
N ASN A 133 -10.74 -15.21 12.68
CA ASN A 133 -10.44 -16.55 12.19
C ASN A 133 -10.63 -16.61 10.66
N PRO A 134 -9.70 -17.20 9.89
CA PRO A 134 -9.87 -17.40 8.44
C PRO A 134 -11.23 -18.00 8.05
N SER A 135 -11.79 -18.90 8.86
CA SER A 135 -13.10 -19.52 8.61
C SER A 135 -14.27 -18.54 8.65
N SER A 136 -14.12 -17.36 9.29
CA SER A 136 -15.15 -16.32 9.30
C SER A 136 -15.06 -15.35 8.12
N CYS A 137 -14.05 -15.48 7.25
CA CYS A 137 -13.84 -14.59 6.11
C CYS A 137 -15.08 -14.47 5.20
N PRO A 138 -15.76 -15.56 4.79
CA PRO A 138 -16.92 -15.44 3.90
C PRO A 138 -18.05 -14.60 4.50
N SER A 139 -18.42 -14.88 5.76
CA SER A 139 -19.45 -14.11 6.47
C SER A 139 -19.01 -12.68 6.77
N PHE A 140 -17.72 -12.45 7.01
CA PHE A 140 -17.17 -11.11 7.18
C PHE A 140 -17.31 -10.30 5.88
N LEU A 141 -16.89 -10.85 4.73
CA LEU A 141 -16.99 -10.20 3.43
C LEU A 141 -18.45 -9.89 3.07
N GLN A 142 -19.35 -10.85 3.27
CA GLN A 142 -20.78 -10.64 3.05
C GLN A 142 -21.31 -9.45 3.86
N LYS A 143 -21.03 -9.40 5.17
CA LYS A 143 -21.45 -8.30 6.05
C LYS A 143 -20.82 -6.97 5.65
N THR A 144 -19.54 -6.99 5.29
CA THR A 144 -18.79 -5.80 4.88
C THR A 144 -19.35 -5.21 3.58
N LEU A 145 -19.73 -6.03 2.60
CA LEU A 145 -20.21 -5.56 1.31
C LEU A 145 -21.72 -5.29 1.27
N THR A 146 -22.50 -5.88 2.18
CA THR A 146 -23.95 -5.64 2.25
C THR A 146 -24.24 -4.18 2.58
N GLY A 147 -24.88 -3.46 1.65
CA GLY A 147 -25.24 -2.04 1.83
C GLY A 147 -24.05 -1.08 1.78
N ALA A 148 -22.86 -1.56 1.40
CA ALA A 148 -21.69 -0.70 1.26
C ALA A 148 -21.76 0.18 0.01
N VAL A 149 -21.19 1.39 0.12
CA VAL A 149 -20.91 2.22 -1.04
C VAL A 149 -19.66 1.69 -1.72
N VAL A 150 -19.78 1.25 -2.97
CA VAL A 150 -18.65 0.75 -3.77
C VAL A 150 -18.20 1.84 -4.75
N ALA A 151 -16.91 1.89 -5.07
CA ALA A 151 -16.44 2.81 -6.10
C ALA A 151 -16.92 2.34 -7.48
N PRO A 152 -17.52 3.21 -8.31
CA PRO A 152 -17.93 2.85 -9.67
C PRO A 152 -16.71 2.63 -10.57
N ASP A 153 -16.87 1.83 -11.64
CA ASP A 153 -15.83 1.54 -12.63
C ASP A 153 -15.19 2.81 -13.22
N SER A 154 -15.94 3.92 -13.33
CA SER A 154 -15.44 5.20 -13.86
C SER A 154 -14.33 5.83 -13.02
N CYS A 155 -14.25 5.52 -11.72
CA CYS A 155 -13.20 6.01 -10.84
C CYS A 155 -11.82 5.45 -11.21
N PHE A 156 -11.76 4.23 -11.78
CA PHE A 156 -10.52 3.52 -12.06
C PHE A 156 -9.94 3.98 -13.40
N LYS A 157 -8.74 4.56 -13.36
CA LYS A 157 -8.10 5.13 -14.55
C LYS A 157 -7.18 4.10 -15.20
N LYS A 158 -6.93 4.26 -16.50
CA LYS A 158 -6.05 3.37 -17.26
C LYS A 158 -4.60 3.57 -16.81
N GLU A 159 -3.91 2.46 -16.54
CA GLU A 159 -2.49 2.51 -16.17
C GLU A 159 -1.63 3.16 -17.28
N PRO A 160 -0.68 4.06 -16.94
CA PRO A 160 0.21 4.67 -17.90
C PRO A 160 1.16 3.65 -18.55
N SER A 161 1.59 3.96 -19.78
CA SER A 161 2.55 3.15 -20.52
C SER A 161 3.90 3.10 -19.82
N THR A 162 4.47 1.90 -19.69
CA THR A 162 5.83 1.71 -19.17
C THR A 162 6.87 2.23 -20.17
N PRO A 163 7.85 3.05 -19.73
CA PRO A 163 8.99 3.39 -20.57
C PRO A 163 9.75 2.14 -21.01
N LYS A 164 10.34 2.15 -22.21
CA LYS A 164 10.97 0.95 -22.78
C LYS A 164 12.27 0.57 -22.09
N ASN A 165 13.04 1.58 -21.67
CA ASN A 165 14.36 1.42 -21.08
C ASN A 165 14.52 2.40 -19.92
N ASN A 166 15.50 2.14 -19.07
CA ASN A 166 15.94 3.10 -18.06
C ASN A 166 16.74 4.24 -18.72
N GLU A 167 16.15 5.44 -18.76
CA GLU A 167 16.77 6.65 -19.33
C GLU A 167 17.23 7.67 -18.27
N PHE A 168 17.12 7.32 -16.98
CA PHE A 168 17.58 8.18 -15.90
C PHE A 168 19.10 8.33 -15.90
N LYS A 169 19.57 9.53 -15.54
CA LYS A 169 20.99 9.85 -15.38
C LYS A 169 21.30 10.26 -13.94
N ILE A 170 22.49 9.89 -13.47
CA ILE A 170 22.99 10.28 -12.16
C ILE A 170 22.99 11.80 -12.05
N GLY A 171 22.53 12.32 -10.91
CA GLY A 171 22.41 13.74 -10.62
C GLY A 171 21.08 14.38 -11.05
N GLN A 172 20.25 13.70 -11.84
CA GLN A 172 18.94 14.23 -12.20
C GLN A 172 18.01 14.31 -10.99
N LYS A 173 17.21 15.37 -10.93
CA LYS A 173 16.20 15.60 -9.89
C LYS A 173 14.83 15.04 -10.27
N LEU A 174 14.10 14.60 -9.28
CA LEU A 174 12.75 14.05 -9.39
C LEU A 174 11.97 14.25 -8.07
N GLU A 175 10.69 13.92 -8.10
CA GLU A 175 9.84 13.82 -6.91
C GLU A 175 9.66 12.36 -6.53
N ALA A 176 9.80 11.99 -5.26
CA ALA A 176 9.72 10.59 -4.82
C ALA A 176 8.92 10.42 -3.53
N VAL A 177 8.24 9.28 -3.42
CA VAL A 177 7.60 8.85 -2.16
C VAL A 177 8.67 8.45 -1.16
N ASP A 178 8.59 9.01 0.06
CA ASP A 178 9.32 8.45 1.20
C ASP A 178 8.64 7.12 1.62
N ARG A 179 9.29 5.99 1.36
CA ARG A 179 8.75 4.66 1.70
C ARG A 179 8.54 4.44 3.20
N LYS A 180 9.21 5.20 4.07
CA LYS A 180 8.99 5.16 5.52
C LYS A 180 7.80 6.02 5.93
N ASN A 181 7.49 7.05 5.15
CA ASN A 181 6.34 7.93 5.36
C ASN A 181 5.54 8.09 4.05
N PRO A 182 4.79 7.06 3.59
CA PRO A 182 4.28 7.01 2.21
C PRO A 182 3.29 8.13 1.81
N GLN A 183 2.81 8.90 2.78
CA GLN A 183 2.02 10.12 2.58
C GLN A 183 2.85 11.29 2.02
N LEU A 184 4.18 11.26 2.16
CA LEU A 184 5.08 12.35 1.77
C LEU A 184 5.63 12.11 0.36
N LEU A 185 5.60 13.17 -0.44
CA LEU A 185 6.39 13.30 -1.66
C LEU A 185 7.45 14.36 -1.43
N CYS A 186 8.69 14.05 -1.79
CA CYS A 186 9.85 14.87 -1.47
C CYS A 186 10.73 15.09 -2.72
N PRO A 187 11.45 16.22 -2.80
CA PRO A 187 12.55 16.42 -3.73
C PRO A 187 13.61 15.34 -3.51
N ALA A 188 14.00 14.70 -4.59
CA ALA A 188 15.00 13.65 -4.60
C ALA A 188 15.91 13.77 -5.82
N SER A 189 17.02 13.06 -5.75
CA SER A 189 18.03 12.98 -6.81
C SER A 189 18.31 11.52 -7.16
N VAL A 190 18.69 11.26 -8.41
CA VAL A 190 19.21 9.96 -8.84
C VAL A 190 20.67 9.86 -8.38
N GLY A 191 20.92 9.15 -7.29
CA GLY A 191 22.27 8.98 -6.73
C GLY A 191 23.13 7.96 -7.50
N ALA A 192 22.50 6.95 -8.12
CA ALA A 192 23.16 5.91 -8.90
C ALA A 192 22.18 5.23 -9.86
N VAL A 193 22.70 4.59 -10.90
CA VAL A 193 21.93 3.80 -11.88
C VAL A 193 22.60 2.44 -12.05
N ASN A 194 21.80 1.37 -12.01
CA ASN A 194 22.27 -0.01 -12.17
C ASN A 194 21.24 -0.84 -12.95
N GLY A 195 21.45 -0.97 -14.26
CA GLY A 195 20.51 -1.64 -15.17
C GLY A 195 19.13 -0.99 -15.09
N ASP A 196 18.11 -1.77 -14.77
CA ASP A 196 16.73 -1.29 -14.60
C ASP A 196 16.48 -0.55 -13.27
N GLN A 197 17.47 -0.46 -12.38
CA GLN A 197 17.31 0.18 -11.08
C GLN A 197 17.95 1.56 -11.02
N ILE A 198 17.30 2.45 -10.27
CA ILE A 198 17.83 3.76 -9.88
C ILE A 198 17.88 3.83 -8.36
N HIS A 199 18.93 4.49 -7.84
CA HIS A 199 19.04 4.81 -6.43
C HIS A 199 18.47 6.20 -6.19
N VAL A 200 17.35 6.27 -5.49
CA VAL A 200 16.69 7.53 -5.11
C VAL A 200 17.27 8.01 -3.80
N THR A 201 17.82 9.23 -3.79
CA THR A 201 18.36 9.89 -2.60
C THR A 201 17.55 11.14 -2.26
N PHE A 202 17.21 11.35 -0.99
CA PHE A 202 16.36 12.49 -0.60
C PHE A 202 17.18 13.74 -0.28
N ASP A 203 16.89 14.84 -0.97
CA ASP A 203 17.67 16.07 -0.88
C ASP A 203 17.63 16.64 0.55
N GLY A 204 18.80 16.94 1.12
CA GLY A 204 18.92 17.50 2.46
C GLY A 204 18.78 16.50 3.62
N TRP A 205 18.46 15.23 3.33
CA TRP A 205 18.38 14.17 4.33
C TRP A 205 19.62 13.28 4.33
N ARG A 206 19.87 12.60 5.46
CA ARG A 206 20.88 11.54 5.51
C ARG A 206 20.32 10.31 4.80
N GLY A 207 21.17 9.55 4.11
CA GLY A 207 20.78 8.43 3.24
C GLY A 207 20.05 7.23 3.89
N ALA A 208 19.55 7.38 5.12
CA ALA A 208 18.68 6.42 5.78
C ALA A 208 17.30 6.28 5.12
N PHE A 209 16.87 7.26 4.31
CA PHE A 209 15.61 7.23 3.57
C PHE A 209 15.78 6.76 2.13
N ASP A 210 17.02 6.69 1.65
CA ASP A 210 17.34 6.32 0.27
C ASP A 210 16.91 4.89 -0.02
N TYR A 211 16.58 4.63 -1.28
CA TYR A 211 16.23 3.30 -1.72
C TYR A 211 16.54 3.07 -3.19
N TRP A 212 16.73 1.80 -3.53
CA TRP A 212 16.69 1.34 -4.91
C TRP A 212 15.25 1.05 -5.33
N CYS A 213 14.90 1.48 -6.54
CA CYS A 213 13.66 1.10 -7.20
C CYS A 213 13.91 0.86 -8.69
N ARG A 214 13.02 0.11 -9.34
CA ARG A 214 13.03 0.04 -10.80
C ARG A 214 12.67 1.40 -11.40
N PHE A 215 13.14 1.69 -12.61
CA PHE A 215 12.87 2.93 -13.33
C PHE A 215 11.36 3.13 -13.62
N ASP A 216 10.58 2.05 -13.67
CA ASP A 216 9.14 2.05 -13.89
C ASP A 216 8.29 2.10 -12.61
N SER A 217 8.94 2.37 -11.47
CA SER A 217 8.28 2.53 -10.17
C SER A 217 7.17 3.59 -10.23
N ARG A 218 6.00 3.28 -9.64
CA ARG A 218 4.88 4.22 -9.51
C ARG A 218 5.07 5.24 -8.36
N ASP A 219 6.15 5.11 -7.60
CA ASP A 219 6.50 5.95 -6.46
C ASP A 219 7.50 7.09 -6.79
N ILE A 220 7.86 7.24 -8.07
CA ILE A 220 8.71 8.33 -8.57
C ILE A 220 7.96 9.12 -9.64
N PHE A 221 8.20 10.44 -9.66
CA PHE A 221 7.45 11.40 -10.45
C PHE A 221 8.38 12.47 -11.05
N PRO A 222 8.05 13.01 -12.22
CA PRO A 222 8.80 14.12 -12.79
C PRO A 222 8.66 15.38 -11.93
N VAL A 223 9.66 16.26 -12.00
CA VAL A 223 9.65 17.57 -11.33
C VAL A 223 8.38 18.36 -11.69
N GLY A 224 7.68 18.88 -10.68
CA GLY A 224 6.46 19.66 -10.82
C GLY A 224 5.17 18.84 -10.78
N TRP A 225 5.26 17.51 -10.61
CA TRP A 225 4.09 16.63 -10.60
C TRP A 225 3.16 16.90 -9.42
N CYS A 226 3.72 17.06 -8.21
CA CYS A 226 2.98 17.42 -7.01
C CYS A 226 2.13 18.68 -7.21
N ASN A 227 2.73 19.73 -7.78
CA ASN A 227 2.04 20.98 -8.06
C ASN A 227 0.91 20.79 -9.08
N ALA A 228 1.15 20.01 -10.15
CA ALA A 228 0.15 19.72 -11.17
C ALA A 228 -1.02 18.86 -10.66
N SER A 229 -0.76 17.97 -9.69
CA SER A 229 -1.73 17.02 -9.15
C SER A 229 -2.44 17.50 -7.89
N GLY A 230 -2.09 18.68 -7.37
CA GLY A 230 -2.55 19.17 -6.07
C GLY A 230 -2.03 18.38 -4.86
N HIS A 231 -0.94 17.61 -5.01
CA HIS A 231 -0.29 16.93 -3.89
C HIS A 231 0.74 17.88 -3.24
N PRO A 232 0.80 17.97 -1.89
CA PRO A 232 1.84 18.75 -1.23
C PRO A 232 3.20 18.11 -1.42
N ILE A 233 4.19 18.92 -1.75
CA ILE A 233 5.59 18.52 -1.79
C ILE A 233 6.30 19.01 -0.53
N GLN A 234 7.15 18.17 0.07
CA GLN A 234 7.99 18.55 1.19
C GLN A 234 9.16 19.41 0.71
N PRO A 235 9.64 20.39 1.49
CA PRO A 235 10.94 21.01 1.18
C PRO A 235 12.08 20.00 1.39
N PRO A 236 13.28 20.25 0.80
CA PRO A 236 14.49 19.52 1.14
C PRO A 236 14.76 19.57 2.65
N GLY A 237 15.42 18.53 3.17
CA GLY A 237 15.82 18.49 4.58
C GLY A 237 16.73 19.65 4.94
N GLN A 238 16.52 20.25 6.11
CA GLN A 238 17.48 21.20 6.67
C GLN A 238 18.69 20.40 7.13
N LYS A 239 19.84 20.56 6.46
CA LYS A 239 21.09 20.00 6.96
C LYS A 239 21.38 20.70 8.29
N ASP A 240 21.30 19.97 9.41
CA ASP A 240 21.75 20.48 10.71
C ASP A 240 23.21 20.95 10.59
N VAL A 241 23.41 22.26 10.58
CA VAL A 241 24.73 22.87 10.76
C VAL A 241 25.01 22.87 12.27
N GLY A 242 25.66 21.81 12.76
CA GLY A 242 26.17 21.67 14.13
C GLY A 242 25.52 20.51 14.88
N SER A 243 26.25 19.43 15.19
CA SER A 243 27.33 19.49 16.17
C SER A 243 28.37 18.42 15.88
N GLN A 244 29.61 18.84 15.63
CA GLN A 244 30.76 17.96 15.88
C GLN A 244 30.88 17.84 17.39
N ALA A 245 30.48 16.69 17.93
CA ALA A 245 30.93 16.29 19.25
C ALA A 245 32.33 15.71 19.10
N GLU A 246 33.33 16.57 19.27
CA GLU A 246 34.65 16.15 19.71
C GLU A 246 34.47 15.39 21.03
N THR A 247 34.85 14.12 21.06
CA THR A 247 35.16 13.45 22.32
C THR A 247 36.62 13.05 22.26
N SER A 248 37.42 14.00 22.73
CA SER A 248 38.78 13.80 23.17
C SER A 248 38.84 12.76 24.29
N SER A 249 39.91 11.99 24.22
CA SER A 249 40.37 10.98 25.15
C SER A 249 40.42 11.44 26.61
N SER A 250 40.03 10.55 27.52
CA SER A 250 40.61 10.53 28.87
C SER A 250 40.85 9.08 29.31
N SER A 251 42.13 8.74 29.37
CA SER A 251 42.66 7.51 29.94
C SER A 251 42.64 7.59 31.47
N ALA A 252 42.28 6.49 32.14
CA ALA A 252 42.66 6.24 33.53
C ALA A 252 43.07 4.77 33.68
N ASN A 253 44.31 4.57 34.13
CA ASN A 253 45.04 3.32 34.28
C ASN A 253 44.64 2.54 35.56
N SER A 254 44.83 1.22 35.49
CA SER A 254 45.47 0.31 36.49
C SER A 254 44.72 -1.03 36.56
N SER A 255 45.30 -2.21 36.75
CA SER A 255 46.66 -2.74 36.65
C SER A 255 46.56 -4.27 36.91
N PHE A 256 47.63 -4.99 36.59
CA PHE A 256 48.02 -6.32 37.09
C PHE A 256 47.51 -7.63 36.44
N ALA A 257 48.51 -8.32 35.86
CA ALA A 257 48.89 -9.73 36.02
C ALA A 257 48.19 -10.85 35.22
N SER A 258 48.99 -11.35 34.27
CA SER A 258 49.22 -12.74 33.88
C SER A 258 48.44 -13.85 34.59
N ASN A 259 47.82 -14.74 33.80
CA ASN A 259 48.18 -16.17 33.86
C ASN A 259 47.74 -16.93 32.61
N GLY A 260 48.65 -17.77 32.10
CA GLY A 260 48.46 -18.56 30.90
C GLY A 260 47.71 -19.88 31.10
N LYS A 261 47.34 -20.46 29.96
CA LYS A 261 47.14 -21.90 29.69
C LYS A 261 46.16 -22.67 30.59
N LYS A 262 44.93 -22.87 30.08
CA LYS A 262 44.21 -24.17 29.97
C LYS A 262 42.75 -23.91 29.60
N ARG A 263 42.37 -24.02 28.32
CA ARG A 263 40.97 -24.23 27.89
C ARG A 263 40.91 -24.58 26.40
N ALA A 264 41.34 -25.80 26.07
CA ALA A 264 41.13 -26.40 24.74
C ALA A 264 40.34 -27.72 24.79
N ALA A 265 39.80 -28.10 25.96
CA ALA A 265 39.03 -29.33 26.15
C ALA A 265 37.57 -29.12 26.61
N ILE A 266 37.16 -27.87 26.92
CA ILE A 266 35.78 -27.56 27.37
C ILE A 266 34.91 -27.01 26.22
N SER A 267 35.49 -26.75 25.04
CA SER A 267 34.77 -26.19 23.89
C SER A 267 34.09 -27.24 22.99
N LYS A 268 34.37 -28.54 23.17
CA LYS A 268 33.78 -29.60 22.34
C LYS A 268 32.48 -30.18 22.91
N GLU A 269 32.31 -30.24 24.23
CA GLU A 269 31.07 -30.72 24.86
C GLU A 269 29.94 -29.67 24.79
N ASN A 270 30.24 -28.39 24.97
CA ASN A 270 29.23 -27.33 24.87
C ASN A 270 28.68 -27.13 23.45
N ALA A 271 29.53 -27.26 22.42
CA ALA A 271 29.12 -27.14 21.02
C ALA A 271 28.20 -28.28 20.55
N SER A 272 28.35 -29.49 21.13
CA SER A 272 27.44 -30.61 20.91
C SER A 272 26.05 -30.31 21.48
N SER A 273 25.99 -29.76 22.70
CA SER A 273 24.72 -29.46 23.38
C SER A 273 23.93 -28.31 22.73
N GLU A 274 24.63 -27.30 22.18
CA GLU A 274 23.98 -26.17 21.49
C GLU A 274 23.47 -26.57 20.11
N SER A 275 24.20 -27.43 19.39
CA SER A 275 23.73 -27.99 18.12
C SER A 275 22.48 -28.85 18.33
N GLU A 276 22.46 -29.68 19.37
CA GLU A 276 21.32 -30.52 19.70
C GLU A 276 20.08 -29.69 20.11
N ARG A 277 20.27 -28.62 20.89
CA ARG A 277 19.20 -27.64 21.18
C ARG A 277 18.68 -26.95 19.92
N TYR A 278 19.54 -26.61 18.97
CA TYR A 278 19.14 -26.03 17.69
C TYR A 278 18.29 -27.01 16.87
N PHE A 279 18.68 -28.29 16.80
CA PHE A 279 17.91 -29.32 16.12
C PHE A 279 16.56 -29.59 16.79
N ILE A 280 16.49 -29.63 18.12
CA ILE A 280 15.23 -29.77 18.88
C ILE A 280 14.31 -28.57 18.63
N LEU A 281 14.84 -27.34 18.64
CA LEU A 281 14.05 -26.13 18.38
C LEU A 281 13.55 -26.09 16.92
N LYS A 282 14.37 -26.54 15.97
CA LYS A 282 14.00 -26.64 14.55
C LYS A 282 12.93 -27.71 14.33
N ALA A 283 13.08 -28.88 14.95
CA ALA A 283 12.08 -29.95 14.93
C ALA A 283 10.75 -29.51 15.55
N SER A 284 10.78 -28.78 16.67
CA SER A 284 9.56 -28.22 17.29
C SER A 284 8.87 -27.17 16.41
N LYS A 285 9.64 -26.33 15.70
CA LYS A 285 9.08 -25.39 14.71
C LYS A 285 8.47 -26.13 13.51
N ILE A 286 9.13 -27.18 13.02
CA ILE A 286 8.60 -28.03 11.94
C ILE A 286 7.32 -28.72 12.39
N GLN A 287 7.29 -29.28 13.61
CA GLN A 287 6.11 -29.91 14.19
C GLN A 287 4.94 -28.93 14.30
N LYS A 288 5.18 -27.67 14.72
CA LYS A 288 4.14 -26.63 14.72
C LYS A 288 3.63 -26.28 13.33
N VAL A 289 4.51 -26.30 12.32
CA VAL A 289 4.12 -26.10 10.91
C VAL A 289 3.30 -27.29 10.40
N GLU A 290 3.66 -28.52 10.77
CA GLU A 290 2.92 -29.73 10.40
C GLU A 290 1.56 -29.81 11.12
N GLU A 291 1.49 -29.44 12.39
CA GLU A 291 0.23 -29.30 13.14
C GLU A 291 -0.67 -28.25 12.49
N TYR A 292 -0.12 -27.09 12.10
CA TYR A 292 -0.86 -26.07 11.36
C TYR A 292 -1.34 -26.59 10.00
N ARG A 293 -0.50 -27.33 9.26
CA ARG A 293 -0.88 -27.96 7.98
C ARG A 293 -1.99 -28.99 8.18
N ALA A 294 -1.91 -29.84 9.19
CA ALA A 294 -2.94 -30.83 9.51
C ALA A 294 -4.25 -30.17 9.93
N GLN A 295 -4.19 -29.11 10.74
CA GLN A 295 -5.35 -28.33 11.14
C GLN A 295 -6.00 -27.63 9.94
N LYS A 296 -5.20 -27.09 9.03
CA LYS A 296 -5.66 -26.50 7.77
C LYS A 296 -6.32 -27.56 6.87
N LEU A 297 -5.73 -28.76 6.74
CA LEU A 297 -6.31 -29.87 5.97
C LEU A 297 -7.68 -30.27 6.52
N LYS A 298 -7.80 -30.40 7.86
CA LYS A 298 -9.05 -30.76 8.53
C LYS A 298 -10.15 -29.71 8.32
N ILE A 299 -9.80 -28.43 8.33
CA ILE A 299 -10.74 -27.34 8.02
C ILE A 299 -11.16 -27.41 6.55
N MET A 300 -10.22 -27.74 5.65
CA MET A 300 -10.49 -27.92 4.23
C MET A 300 -11.47 -29.07 3.97
N GLU A 301 -11.27 -30.22 4.61
CA GLU A 301 -12.18 -31.37 4.52
C GLU A 301 -13.59 -31.02 5.03
N GLN A 302 -13.69 -30.26 6.12
CA GLN A 302 -14.97 -29.79 6.64
C GLN A 302 -15.67 -28.83 5.68
N MET A 303 -14.92 -27.93 5.02
CA MET A 303 -15.46 -27.06 3.98
C MET A 303 -15.93 -27.85 2.76
N LEU A 304 -15.15 -28.86 2.33
CA LEU A 304 -15.49 -29.70 1.19
C LEU A 304 -16.77 -30.52 1.45
N GLU A 305 -16.91 -31.08 2.66
CA GLU A 305 -18.12 -31.81 3.06
C GLU A 305 -19.35 -30.89 3.17
N MET A 306 -19.16 -29.64 3.61
CA MET A 306 -20.21 -28.63 3.61
C MET A 306 -20.66 -28.28 2.18
N GLN A 307 -19.71 -28.16 1.25
CA GLN A 307 -20.00 -27.95 -0.17
C GLN A 307 -20.74 -29.15 -0.77
N ARG A 308 -20.30 -30.39 -0.49
CA ARG A 308 -20.95 -31.61 -0.97
C ARG A 308 -22.42 -31.67 -0.56
N ARG A 309 -22.73 -31.29 0.68
CA ARG A 309 -24.10 -31.19 1.19
C ARG A 309 -24.91 -30.09 0.52
N SER A 310 -24.27 -28.95 0.23
CA SER A 310 -24.91 -27.85 -0.48
C SER A 310 -25.24 -28.23 -1.93
N THR A 311 -24.35 -28.93 -2.64
CA THR A 311 -24.58 -29.41 -4.01
C THR A 311 -25.75 -30.39 -4.07
N VAL A 312 -25.79 -31.37 -3.17
CA VAL A 312 -26.92 -32.32 -3.07
C VAL A 312 -28.25 -31.59 -2.76
N ALA A 313 -28.22 -30.58 -1.90
CA ALA A 313 -29.40 -29.76 -1.60
C ALA A 313 -29.85 -28.92 -2.81
N LEU A 314 -28.92 -28.35 -3.58
CA LEU A 314 -29.21 -27.59 -4.80
C LEU A 314 -29.79 -28.47 -5.91
N GLU A 315 -29.29 -29.69 -6.07
CA GLU A 315 -29.86 -30.67 -7.01
C GLU A 315 -31.28 -31.07 -6.61
N ALA A 316 -31.54 -31.25 -5.31
CA ALA A 316 -32.89 -31.52 -4.79
C ALA A 316 -33.85 -30.35 -5.03
N ILE A 317 -33.39 -29.11 -4.85
CA ILE A 317 -34.16 -27.88 -5.13
C ILE A 317 -34.40 -27.71 -6.63
N ARG A 318 -33.41 -28.01 -7.48
CA ARG A 318 -33.57 -27.94 -8.94
C ARG A 318 -34.55 -29.00 -9.44
N ALA A 319 -34.52 -30.19 -8.85
CA ALA A 319 -35.48 -31.26 -9.12
C ALA A 319 -36.89 -30.95 -8.59
N SER A 320 -37.05 -30.10 -7.57
CA SER A 320 -38.37 -29.60 -7.14
C SER A 320 -38.88 -28.44 -8.01
N GLN A 321 -38.01 -27.51 -8.42
CA GLN A 321 -38.35 -26.41 -9.33
C GLN A 321 -38.78 -26.90 -10.73
N HIS A 322 -38.17 -27.99 -11.23
CA HIS A 322 -38.60 -28.61 -12.48
C HIS A 322 -40.00 -29.26 -12.38
N ARG A 323 -40.46 -29.59 -11.16
CA ARG A 323 -41.84 -30.06 -10.90
C ARG A 323 -42.83 -28.90 -10.70
N GLU A 324 -42.38 -27.74 -10.23
CA GLU A 324 -43.23 -26.56 -10.01
C GLU A 324 -43.48 -25.73 -11.28
N GLN A 325 -42.58 -25.73 -12.27
CA GLN A 325 -42.85 -25.11 -13.58
C GLN A 325 -44.01 -25.76 -14.36
N GLN A 326 -44.52 -26.90 -13.91
CA GLN A 326 -45.70 -27.56 -14.48
C GLN A 326 -47.04 -27.01 -13.93
N TYR A 327 -47.05 -26.24 -12.84
CA TYR A 327 -48.25 -25.65 -12.25
C TYR A 327 -47.97 -24.21 -11.78
N GLY A 328 -48.22 -23.24 -12.67
CA GLY A 328 -47.84 -21.83 -12.48
C GLY A 328 -48.41 -21.19 -11.21
N ILE A 329 -47.50 -20.77 -10.32
CA ILE A 329 -47.72 -19.80 -9.24
C ILE A 329 -46.51 -18.85 -9.21
N ASP A 330 -46.78 -17.55 -9.12
CA ASP A 330 -45.79 -16.46 -9.07
C ASP A 330 -45.18 -16.33 -7.66
N LEU A 331 -43.85 -16.25 -7.57
CA LEU A 331 -43.09 -16.02 -6.35
C LEU A 331 -42.03 -14.94 -6.59
N GLN A 332 -42.47 -13.68 -6.52
CA GLN A 332 -41.61 -12.55 -6.18
C GLN A 332 -41.15 -12.68 -4.72
N CYS A 333 -40.18 -13.54 -4.45
CA CYS A 333 -39.30 -13.52 -3.26
C CYS A 333 -38.32 -14.67 -3.40
N LEU A 334 -37.04 -14.34 -3.63
CA LEU A 334 -35.80 -15.03 -3.25
C LEU A 334 -34.76 -14.97 -4.37
N SER A 335 -33.70 -14.20 -4.09
CA SER A 335 -32.46 -14.11 -4.85
C SER A 335 -31.59 -15.34 -4.58
N PRO A 336 -30.96 -15.94 -5.62
CA PRO A 336 -29.84 -16.83 -5.38
C PRO A 336 -28.73 -16.62 -6.40
N VAL A 337 -27.67 -15.89 -6.02
CA VAL A 337 -26.38 -15.99 -6.72
C VAL A 337 -25.27 -16.01 -5.69
N ILE A 338 -24.81 -17.22 -5.33
CA ILE A 338 -23.40 -17.46 -5.08
C ILE A 338 -23.06 -18.80 -5.75
N LYS A 339 -22.30 -18.74 -6.84
CA LYS A 339 -21.65 -19.92 -7.43
C LYS A 339 -20.22 -19.97 -6.87
N PHE A 340 -19.92 -20.99 -6.08
CA PHE A 340 -18.55 -21.34 -5.71
C PHE A 340 -18.07 -22.43 -6.69
N SER A 341 -16.99 -22.17 -7.43
CA SER A 341 -16.34 -23.15 -8.30
C SER A 341 -15.33 -24.00 -7.50
N GLU A 342 -15.19 -25.27 -7.91
CA GLU A 342 -14.31 -26.29 -7.31
C GLU A 342 -12.80 -26.05 -7.51
N SER A 343 -12.39 -24.94 -8.12
CA SER A 343 -10.97 -24.63 -8.39
C SER A 343 -10.19 -24.10 -7.17
N TYR A 344 -10.78 -24.09 -5.98
CA TYR A 344 -10.18 -23.56 -4.75
C TYR A 344 -9.09 -24.45 -4.13
N PHE A 345 -8.89 -25.69 -4.61
CA PHE A 345 -8.11 -26.69 -3.88
C PHE A 345 -6.65 -26.84 -4.34
N ASP A 346 -6.26 -26.35 -5.52
CA ASP A 346 -4.89 -26.59 -6.02
C ASP A 346 -3.85 -25.57 -5.55
N PHE A 347 -4.23 -24.44 -4.96
CA PHE A 347 -3.25 -23.40 -4.59
C PHE A 347 -2.79 -23.42 -3.13
N PHE A 348 -3.34 -24.29 -2.28
CA PHE A 348 -2.97 -24.35 -0.86
C PHE A 348 -1.96 -25.45 -0.50
N LEU A 349 -1.43 -26.18 -1.49
CA LEU A 349 -0.43 -27.24 -1.34
C LEU A 349 1.02 -26.84 -1.64
N VAL A 350 1.29 -25.59 -2.06
CA VAL A 350 2.66 -25.10 -2.24
C VAL A 350 2.89 -23.93 -1.28
N PHE A 351 3.15 -24.23 0.00
CA PHE A 351 4.08 -23.56 0.94
C PHE A 351 3.98 -24.20 2.33
#